data_AF-A0A0M3VH87-F1
#
_entry.id   AF-A0A0M3VH87-F1
#
_cell.length_a   1.000
_cell.length_b   1.000
_cell.length_c   1.000
_cell.angle_alpha   90.00
_cell.angle_beta   90.00
_cell.angle_gamma   90.00
#
_symmetry.space_group_name_H-M   'P 1'
#
loop_
_entity.id
_entity.type
_entity.pdbx_description
1 polymer ?
#
loop_
_entity_poly.entity_id
_entity_poly.type
_entity_poly.pdbx_seq_one_letter_code
_entity_poly.pdbx_strand_id
1 'polypeptide(L)' 'MKCLLALMFIVALLPLIAISDSCICTLQYDPVCGTDNKTYGNKCELNCAGVEFAYDGECRDCP' A
#
# COMPACT_ATOMS: atom_id res chain seq x y z
N MET A 1 41.78 -11.58 12.17
CA MET A 1 40.93 -10.45 12.62
C MET A 1 40.55 -9.46 11.50
N LYS A 2 40.41 -9.88 10.23
CA LYS A 2 39.80 -9.06 9.17
C LYS A 2 38.87 -9.85 8.21
N CYS A 3 38.65 -11.15 8.45
CA CYS A 3 37.73 -11.97 7.62
C CYS A 3 36.36 -12.26 8.26
N LEU A 4 36.19 -11.99 9.57
CA LEU A 4 34.91 -12.22 10.26
C LEU A 4 33.95 -11.02 10.16
N LEU A 5 34.45 -9.85 9.76
CA LEU A 5 33.65 -8.65 9.53
C LEU A 5 33.09 -8.52 8.09
N ALA A 6 33.38 -9.46 7.18
CA ALA A 6 32.91 -9.34 5.79
C ALA A 6 31.62 -10.13 5.50
N LEU A 7 31.17 -11.01 6.41
CA LEU A 7 30.01 -11.90 6.18
C LEU A 7 28.78 -11.55 7.04
N MET A 8 28.85 -10.49 7.85
CA MET A 8 27.71 -10.02 8.66
C MET A 8 27.21 -8.61 8.28
N PHE A 9 27.80 -7.96 7.28
CA PHE A 9 27.44 -6.57 6.94
C PHE A 9 26.39 -6.40 5.83
N ILE A 10 26.01 -7.46 5.10
CA ILE A 10 25.04 -7.34 4.00
C ILE A 10 23.60 -7.68 4.45
N VAL A 11 23.41 -8.34 5.62
CA VAL A 11 22.08 -8.81 6.07
C VAL A 11 21.70 -8.31 7.48
N ALA A 12 22.62 -7.77 8.28
CA ALA A 12 22.34 -7.34 9.67
C ALA A 12 22.24 -5.82 9.90
N LEU A 13 22.37 -4.99 8.84
CA LEU A 13 22.11 -3.53 8.90
C LEU A 13 20.93 -3.08 8.03
N LEU A 14 20.21 -4.02 7.42
CA LEU A 14 18.92 -3.76 6.78
C LEU A 14 17.80 -4.27 7.72
N PRO A 15 17.07 -3.40 8.42
CA PRO A 15 15.64 -3.41 8.30
C PRO A 15 15.25 -2.55 7.07
N LEU A 16 15.85 -2.80 5.91
CA LEU A 16 15.40 -2.28 4.63
C LEU A 16 14.64 -3.44 3.97
N ILE A 17 13.56 -3.95 4.58
CA ILE A 17 12.20 -3.51 4.29
C ILE A 17 11.38 -3.55 5.59
N ALA A 18 11.56 -2.59 6.49
CA ALA A 18 10.40 -2.09 7.21
C ALA A 18 9.87 -0.89 6.41
N ILE A 19 9.41 -1.13 5.18
CA ILE A 19 8.42 -0.25 4.56
C ILE A 19 7.19 -0.46 5.44
N SER A 20 7.15 0.22 6.60
CA SER A 20 5.87 0.58 7.17
C SER A 20 5.18 1.28 6.03
N ASP A 21 4.19 0.62 5.43
CA ASP A 21 3.46 1.07 4.24
C ASP A 21 2.57 2.24 4.67
N SER A 22 3.24 3.32 5.12
CA SER A 22 2.67 4.61 5.40
C SER A 22 2.32 5.16 4.04
N CYS A 23 1.22 4.67 3.51
CA CYS A 23 0.84 4.98 2.17
C CYS A 23 0.29 6.42 2.18
N ILE A 24 1.02 7.29 1.50
CA ILE A 24 0.77 8.72 1.47
C ILE A 24 -0.14 9.00 0.28
N CYS A 25 -1.40 9.32 0.58
CA CYS A 25 -2.37 9.71 -0.42
C CYS A 25 -2.74 11.18 -0.28
N THR A 26 -3.04 11.82 -1.41
CA THR A 26 -3.68 13.14 -1.42
C THR A 26 -5.09 13.04 -0.87
N LEU A 27 -5.61 14.11 -0.27
CA LEU A 27 -7.01 14.21 0.14
C LEU A 27 -7.95 14.60 -1.03
N GLN A 28 -7.50 14.44 -2.28
CA GLN A 28 -8.33 14.64 -3.46
C GLN A 28 -9.44 13.59 -3.47
N TYR A 29 -10.67 14.05 -3.63
CA TYR A 29 -11.84 13.20 -3.65
C TYR A 29 -12.23 12.87 -5.10
N ASP A 30 -11.81 11.69 -5.55
CA ASP A 30 -12.08 11.08 -6.85
C ASP A 30 -12.51 9.62 -6.61
N PRO A 31 -13.75 9.37 -6.13
CA PRO A 31 -14.12 8.12 -5.49
C PRO A 31 -14.04 6.91 -6.43
N VAL A 32 -13.70 5.76 -5.87
CA VAL A 32 -13.65 4.47 -6.57
C VAL A 32 -14.26 3.34 -5.72
N CYS A 33 -14.85 2.34 -6.39
CA CYS A 33 -15.39 1.15 -5.74
C CYS A 33 -14.36 0.01 -5.81
N GLY A 34 -14.08 -0.61 -4.66
CA GLY A 34 -13.27 -1.82 -4.56
C GLY A 34 -14.09 -3.10 -4.80
N THR A 35 -13.42 -4.21 -5.12
CA THR A 35 -14.05 -5.53 -5.22
C THR A 35 -14.59 -6.05 -3.87
N ASP A 36 -14.24 -5.39 -2.77
CA ASP A 36 -14.75 -5.61 -1.43
C ASP A 36 -16.04 -4.82 -1.11
N ASN A 37 -16.62 -4.16 -2.12
CA ASN A 37 -17.81 -3.32 -2.03
C ASN A 37 -17.65 -2.12 -1.06
N LYS A 38 -16.42 -1.62 -0.88
CA LYS A 38 -16.16 -0.36 -0.17
C LYS A 38 -15.76 0.77 -1.12
N THR A 39 -16.28 1.95 -0.83
CA THR A 39 -15.87 3.20 -1.48
C THR A 39 -14.55 3.69 -0.88
N TYR A 40 -13.60 4.01 -1.75
CA TYR A 40 -12.35 4.67 -1.40
C TYR A 40 -12.35 6.10 -1.95
N GLY A 41 -11.76 7.06 -1.23
CA GLY A 41 -11.79 8.47 -1.61
C GLY A 41 -11.02 8.76 -2.90
N ASN A 42 -10.05 7.93 -3.24
CA ASN A 42 -9.35 7.91 -4.53
C ASN A 42 -8.63 6.58 -4.78
N LYS A 43 -8.04 6.43 -5.98
CA LYS A 43 -7.26 5.24 -6.37
C LYS A 43 -6.03 4.99 -5.48
N CYS A 44 -5.43 6.05 -4.92
CA CYS A 44 -4.30 5.87 -4.01
C CYS A 44 -4.77 5.16 -2.74
N GLU A 45 -5.86 5.62 -2.12
CA GLU A 45 -6.43 5.01 -0.91
C GLU A 45 -6.86 3.55 -1.13
N LEU A 46 -7.40 3.23 -2.31
CA LEU A 46 -7.73 1.84 -2.68
C LEU A 46 -6.49 0.95 -2.74
N ASN A 47 -5.43 1.42 -3.42
CA ASN A 47 -4.15 0.71 -3.50
C ASN A 47 -3.50 0.56 -2.12
N CYS A 48 -3.62 1.60 -1.29
CA CYS A 48 -3.21 1.64 0.12
C CYS A 48 -3.80 0.49 0.93
N ALA A 49 -5.09 0.24 0.70
CA ALA A 49 -5.82 -0.82 1.37
C ALA A 49 -5.56 -2.21 0.76
N GLY A 50 -4.81 -2.29 -0.35
CA GLY A 50 -4.52 -3.53 -1.04
C GLY A 50 -5.76 -4.20 -1.64
N VAL A 51 -6.79 -3.42 -1.97
CA VAL A 51 -8.04 -3.91 -2.56
C VAL A 51 -7.99 -3.77 -4.08
N GLU A 52 -8.55 -4.75 -4.81
CA GLU A 52 -8.64 -4.65 -6.26
C GLU A 52 -9.71 -3.63 -6.68
N PHE A 53 -9.42 -2.89 -7.74
CA PHE A 53 -10.34 -1.92 -8.33
C PHE A 53 -11.52 -2.63 -9.02
N ALA A 54 -12.75 -2.20 -8.73
CA ALA A 54 -13.95 -2.67 -9.43
C ALA A 54 -14.39 -1.68 -10.52
N TYR A 55 -14.74 -0.45 -10.16
CA TYR A 55 -15.17 0.61 -11.10
C TYR A 55 -14.99 2.01 -10.51
N ASP A 56 -15.00 3.04 -11.36
CA ASP A 56 -14.92 4.44 -10.93
C ASP A 56 -16.27 4.92 -10.32
N GLY A 57 -16.19 5.76 -9.30
CA GLY A 57 -17.35 6.23 -8.51
C GLY A 57 -17.50 5.49 -7.18
N GLU A 58 -18.39 5.99 -6.32
CA GLU A 58 -18.73 5.32 -5.06
C GLU A 58 -19.38 3.94 -5.33
N CYS A 59 -19.14 2.98 -4.44
CA CYS A 59 -19.88 1.73 -4.47
C CYS A 59 -21.37 2.03 -4.29
N ARG A 60 -22.17 1.39 -5.13
CA ARG A 60 -23.62 1.38 -5.03
C ARG A 60 -24.02 -0.03 -4.73
N ASP A 61 -24.88 -0.21 -3.73
CA ASP A 61 -25.61 -1.46 -3.61
C ASP A 61 -26.30 -1.70 -4.96
N CYS A 62 -26.13 -2.89 -5.52
CA CYS A 62 -26.98 -3.29 -6.63
C CYS A 62 -28.43 -3.11 -6.18
N PRO A 63 -29.27 -2.34 -6.88
CA PRO A 63 -30.71 -2.55 -6.79
C PRO A 63 -31.06 -3.97 -7.27
#